data_AF-A0A6M1NNZ6-F1
#
_entry.id   AF-A0A6M1NNZ6-F1
#
_cell.length_a   1.000
_cell.length_b   1.000
_cell.length_c   1.000
_cell.angle_alpha   90.00
_cell.angle_beta   90.00
_cell.angle_gamma   90.00
#
_symmetry.space_group_name_H-M   'P 1'
#
loop_
_entity.id
_entity.type
_entity.pdbx_description
1 polymer ?
#
loop_
_entity_poly.entity_id
_entity_poly.type
_entity_poly.pdbx_seq_one_letter_code
_entity_poly.pdbx_strand_id
1 'polypeptide(L)'
;MQTTSKTFKISFYTLVVFNIALLAALSFILLNGSGGFMDAERINIKDKTGKNRIVISNMDNIPPPIINGKAFQRAVNPAGLIFYDKTGDERGGIAITDNETTNFNALALDYQNADAVGVLAQDNKEDNYFKAGLIINDKDLSGKPGHNINRINL
;
A
#
# COMPACT_ATOMS: atom_id res chain seq x y z
N MET A 1 39.92 39.97 -32.65
CA MET A 1 38.67 39.19 -32.49
C MET A 1 38.92 37.80 -33.07
N GLN A 2 39.18 36.78 -32.23
CA GLN A 2 39.51 35.44 -32.71
C GLN A 2 38.25 34.76 -33.27
N THR A 3 38.27 34.42 -34.55
CA THR A 3 37.17 33.74 -35.23
C THR A 3 37.20 32.25 -34.89
N THR A 4 36.12 31.72 -34.32
CA THR A 4 36.00 30.29 -34.00
C THR A 4 36.08 29.43 -35.27
N SER A 5 36.90 28.38 -35.22
CA SER A 5 37.13 27.43 -36.32
C SER A 5 35.81 26.83 -36.84
N LYS A 6 35.67 26.75 -38.17
CA LYS A 6 34.49 26.16 -38.84
C LYS A 6 34.25 24.71 -38.37
N THR A 7 35.32 23.94 -38.18
CA THR A 7 35.26 22.56 -37.68
C THR A 7 34.69 22.51 -36.27
N PHE A 8 35.12 23.43 -35.39
CA PHE A 8 34.60 23.51 -34.02
C PHE A 8 33.11 23.83 -33.99
N LYS A 9 32.65 24.76 -34.83
CA LYS A 9 31.23 25.10 -34.93
C LYS A 9 30.40 23.90 -35.42
N ILE A 10 30.88 23.18 -36.42
CA ILE A 10 30.21 21.99 -36.94
C ILE A 10 30.12 20.93 -35.84
N SER A 11 31.23 20.58 -35.18
CA SER A 11 31.22 19.61 -34.08
C SER A 11 30.29 20.02 -32.93
N PHE A 12 30.26 21.32 -32.59
CA PHE A 12 29.39 21.86 -31.56
C PHE A 12 27.91 21.74 -31.94
N TYR A 13 27.52 22.16 -33.15
CA TYR A 13 26.14 22.02 -33.61
C TYR A 13 25.70 20.56 -33.70
N THR A 14 26.57 19.67 -34.19
CA THR A 14 26.30 18.23 -34.23
C THR A 14 26.04 17.68 -32.83
N LEU A 15 26.84 18.07 -31.83
CA LEU A 15 26.65 17.65 -30.44
C LEU A 15 25.32 18.16 -29.86
N VAL A 16 24.96 19.42 -30.12
CA VAL A 16 23.70 20.01 -29.65
C VAL A 16 22.50 19.29 -30.26
N VAL A 17 22.50 19.07 -31.58
CA VAL A 17 21.41 18.35 -32.26
C VAL A 17 21.30 16.92 -31.76
N PHE A 18 22.42 16.23 -31.55
CA PHE A 18 22.42 14.87 -31.01
C PHE A 18 21.83 14.81 -29.59
N ASN A 19 22.18 15.75 -28.71
CA ASN A 19 21.62 15.80 -27.36
C ASN A 19 20.11 16.07 -27.35
N ILE A 20 19.63 16.97 -28.22
CA ILE A 20 18.19 17.24 -28.37
C ILE A 20 17.46 15.98 -28.86
N ALA A 21 18.01 15.30 -29.88
CA ALA A 21 17.43 14.07 -30.41
C ALA A 21 17.41 12.96 -29.36
N LEU A 22 18.48 12.81 -28.58
CA LEU A 22 18.57 11.84 -27.49
C LEU A 22 17.53 12.13 -26.40
N LEU A 23 17.39 13.39 -25.98
CA LEU A 23 16.43 13.78 -24.96
C LEU A 23 14.98 13.56 -25.42
N ALA A 24 14.68 13.83 -26.68
CA ALA A 24 13.38 13.57 -27.29
C ALA A 24 13.08 12.06 -27.34
N ALA A 25 14.05 11.23 -27.74
CA ALA A 25 13.91 9.77 -27.78
C ALA A 25 13.69 9.18 -26.38
N LEU A 26 14.46 9.61 -25.38
CA LEU A 26 14.29 9.20 -23.99
C LEU A 26 12.91 9.60 -23.45
N SER A 27 12.48 10.83 -23.71
CA SER A 27 11.15 11.31 -23.30
C SER A 27 10.04 10.48 -23.95
N PHE A 28 10.16 10.18 -25.24
CA PHE A 28 9.19 9.34 -25.95
C PHE A 28 9.11 7.93 -25.37
N ILE A 29 10.24 7.29 -25.06
CA ILE A 29 10.28 5.95 -24.46
C ILE A 29 9.66 5.97 -23.05
N LEU A 30 9.98 6.98 -22.24
CA LEU A 30 9.47 7.09 -20.87
C LEU A 30 7.96 7.41 -20.82
N LEU A 31 7.47 8.25 -21.74
CA LEU A 31 6.07 8.65 -21.80
C LEU A 31 5.18 7.62 -22.52
N ASN A 32 5.75 6.80 -23.41
CA ASN A 32 5.04 5.71 -24.09
C ASN A 32 5.33 4.32 -23.48
N GLY A 33 5.91 4.29 -22.27
CA GLY A 33 6.01 3.07 -21.47
C GLY A 33 4.63 2.43 -21.37
N SER A 34 4.54 1.21 -21.92
CA SER A 34 3.31 0.50 -22.30
C SER A 34 2.22 0.49 -21.24
N GLY A 35 1.04 1.00 -21.63
CA GLY A 35 -0.21 0.74 -20.92
C GLY A 35 -0.56 -0.75 -20.97
N GLY A 36 -0.77 -1.34 -19.79
CA GLY A 36 -1.29 -2.68 -19.64
C GLY A 36 -1.35 -3.09 -18.18
N PHE A 37 -0.23 -2.95 -17.45
CA PHE A 37 -0.10 -3.33 -16.05
C PHE A 37 0.88 -2.41 -15.33
N MET A 38 0.64 -2.14 -14.05
CA MET A 38 1.53 -1.39 -13.18
C MET A 38 1.98 -2.30 -12.05
N ASP A 39 3.28 -2.60 -12.01
CA ASP A 39 3.90 -3.31 -10.90
C ASP A 39 4.39 -2.30 -9.87
N ALA A 40 3.93 -2.44 -8.63
CA ALA A 40 4.33 -1.58 -7.53
C ALA A 40 4.35 -2.39 -6.23
N GLU A 41 5.39 -2.19 -5.41
CA GLU A 41 5.43 -2.76 -4.07
C GLU A 41 4.39 -2.11 -3.14
N ARG A 42 4.04 -0.86 -3.42
CA ARG A 42 3.02 -0.10 -2.69
C ARG A 42 2.39 1.02 -3.52
N ILE A 43 1.07 1.16 -3.37
CA ILE A 43 0.27 2.25 -3.93
C ILE A 43 -0.44 2.99 -2.78
N ASN A 44 -0.27 4.32 -2.73
CA ASN A 44 -0.95 5.17 -1.75
C ASN A 44 -1.99 6.05 -2.45
N ILE A 45 -3.25 5.93 -2.06
CA ILE A 45 -4.30 6.88 -2.44
C ILE A 45 -4.46 7.88 -1.31
N LYS A 46 -4.21 9.16 -1.60
CA LYS A 46 -4.21 10.25 -0.61
C LYS A 46 -5.31 11.26 -0.88
N ASP A 47 -5.75 11.96 0.16
CA ASP A 47 -6.60 13.13 0.01
C ASP A 47 -5.78 14.41 -0.28
N LYS A 48 -6.49 15.52 -0.49
CA LYS A 48 -5.89 16.85 -0.73
C LYS A 48 -4.98 17.35 0.40
N THR A 49 -5.09 16.79 1.60
CA THR A 49 -4.26 17.14 2.76
C THR A 49 -2.99 16.28 2.86
N GLY A 50 -2.86 15.27 2.00
CA GLY A 50 -1.75 14.34 1.97
C GLY A 50 -1.93 13.11 2.85
N LYS A 51 -3.08 12.95 3.51
CA LYS A 51 -3.39 11.78 4.35
C LYS A 51 -3.83 10.61 3.49
N ASN A 52 -3.43 9.40 3.88
CA ASN A 52 -3.87 8.19 3.20
C ASN A 52 -5.38 8.00 3.35
N ARG A 53 -6.01 7.49 2.29
CA ARG A 53 -7.40 7.03 2.24
C ARG A 53 -7.44 5.51 2.03
N ILE A 54 -6.57 5.04 1.15
CA ILE A 54 -6.38 3.63 0.81
C ILE A 54 -4.87 3.41 0.63
N VAL A 55 -4.36 2.29 1.12
CA VAL A 55 -3.01 1.82 0.80
C VAL A 55 -3.10 0.37 0.34
N ILE A 56 -2.45 0.04 -0.78
CA ILE A 56 -2.24 -1.33 -1.25
C ILE A 56 -0.75 -1.61 -1.17
N SER A 57 -0.32 -2.71 -0.56
CA SER A 57 1.12 -3.00 -0.40
C SER A 57 1.43 -4.49 -0.23
N ASN A 58 2.68 -4.86 -0.54
CA ASN A 58 3.28 -6.12 -0.10
C ASN A 58 3.61 -6.11 1.41
N MET A 59 4.12 -7.24 1.92
CA MET A 59 4.50 -7.42 3.33
C MET A 59 5.63 -6.49 3.78
N ASP A 60 6.56 -6.16 2.87
CA ASP A 60 7.74 -5.35 3.20
C ASP A 60 7.43 -3.86 3.32
N ASN A 61 6.41 -3.37 2.60
CA ASN A 61 6.11 -1.94 2.49
C ASN A 61 4.79 -1.51 3.18
N ILE A 62 4.13 -2.41 3.89
CA ILE A 62 2.89 -2.08 4.60
C ILE A 62 3.13 -1.03 5.69
N PRO A 63 2.36 0.09 5.71
CA PRO A 63 2.56 1.15 6.72
C PRO A 63 2.14 0.67 8.11
N PRO A 64 2.77 1.14 9.19
CA PRO A 64 2.36 0.79 10.56
C PRO A 64 0.92 1.25 10.84
N PRO A 65 0.16 0.54 11.70
CA PRO A 65 -1.20 0.89 12.04
C PRO A 65 -1.27 2.23 12.76
N ILE A 66 -2.22 3.05 12.34
CA ILE A 66 -2.45 4.38 12.91
C ILE A 66 -3.78 4.36 13.66
N ILE A 67 -3.73 4.55 14.98
CA ILE A 67 -4.90 4.59 15.86
C ILE A 67 -4.82 5.87 16.68
N ASN A 68 -5.85 6.71 16.64
CA ASN A 68 -5.85 8.03 17.29
C ASN A 68 -4.60 8.87 16.97
N GLY A 69 -4.17 8.88 15.71
CA GLY A 69 -3.02 9.63 15.21
C GLY A 69 -1.65 9.09 15.65
N LYS A 70 -1.59 7.93 16.31
CA LYS A 70 -0.33 7.30 16.75
C LYS A 70 -0.05 6.05 15.93
N ALA A 71 1.19 5.90 15.50
CA ALA A 71 1.67 4.70 14.85
C ALA A 71 2.00 3.61 15.88
N PHE A 72 1.57 2.39 15.64
CA PHE A 72 1.87 1.22 16.46
C PHE A 72 2.67 0.18 15.66
N GLN A 73 3.36 -0.72 16.34
CA GLN A 73 4.03 -1.85 15.70
C GLN A 73 3.02 -2.98 15.48
N ARG A 74 2.98 -3.54 14.27
CA ARG A 74 2.22 -4.79 14.04
C ARG A 74 2.99 -5.98 14.59
N ALA A 75 2.25 -6.95 15.12
CA ALA A 75 2.80 -8.25 15.46
C ALA A 75 3.25 -9.03 14.21
N VAL A 76 2.52 -8.87 13.10
CA VAL A 76 2.79 -9.51 11.81
C VAL A 76 2.50 -8.49 10.69
N ASN A 77 3.32 -8.47 9.64
CA ASN A 77 3.12 -7.63 8.47
C ASN A 77 2.43 -8.42 7.35
N PRO A 78 1.14 -8.18 7.07
CA PRO A 78 0.47 -8.78 5.93
C PRO A 78 0.78 -8.03 4.63
N ALA A 79 0.56 -8.68 3.49
CA ALA A 79 0.25 -7.98 2.25
C ALA A 79 -1.25 -7.65 2.22
N GLY A 80 -1.66 -6.63 1.47
CA GLY A 80 -3.07 -6.37 1.23
C GLY A 80 -3.42 -4.90 1.08
N LEU A 81 -4.59 -4.54 1.61
CA LEU A 81 -5.22 -3.25 1.41
C LEU A 81 -5.67 -2.67 2.76
N ILE A 82 -5.30 -1.44 3.08
CA ILE A 82 -5.72 -0.76 4.31
C ILE A 82 -6.62 0.43 3.99
N PHE A 83 -7.73 0.57 4.74
CA PHE A 83 -8.61 1.72 4.70
C PHE A 83 -8.27 2.70 5.82
N TYR A 84 -8.42 3.99 5.53
CA TYR A 84 -8.22 5.06 6.51
C TYR A 84 -9.46 5.94 6.63
N ASP A 85 -9.61 6.71 7.69
CA ASP A 85 -10.58 7.82 7.82
C ASP A 85 -9.95 9.21 7.56
N LYS A 86 -10.78 10.26 7.52
CA LYS A 86 -10.32 11.61 7.17
C LYS A 86 -9.23 12.15 8.10
N THR A 87 -9.10 11.60 9.32
CA THR A 87 -8.06 12.00 10.26
C THR A 87 -6.75 11.26 9.99
N GLY A 88 -6.79 10.19 9.20
CA GLY A 88 -5.66 9.36 8.83
C GLY A 88 -5.54 8.11 9.69
N ASP A 89 -6.57 7.77 10.46
CA ASP A 89 -6.62 6.58 11.30
C ASP A 89 -7.14 5.37 10.51
N GLU A 90 -6.62 4.18 10.79
CA GLU A 90 -7.02 2.95 10.11
C GLU A 90 -8.47 2.56 10.43
N ARG A 91 -9.15 1.99 9.43
CA ARG A 91 -10.56 1.56 9.47
C ARG A 91 -10.74 0.13 8.96
N GLY A 92 -9.78 -0.71 9.27
CA GLY A 92 -9.69 -2.08 8.78
C GLY A 92 -9.05 -2.16 7.39
N GLY A 93 -9.28 -3.28 6.72
CA GLY A 93 -8.60 -3.62 5.49
C GLY A 93 -8.76 -5.08 5.08
N ILE A 94 -8.00 -5.45 4.06
CA ILE A 94 -7.75 -6.83 3.65
C ILE A 94 -6.31 -7.14 4.04
N ALA A 95 -6.11 -8.24 4.77
CA ALA A 95 -4.81 -8.74 5.17
C ALA A 95 -4.64 -10.17 4.66
N ILE A 96 -3.51 -10.43 4.02
CA ILE A 96 -3.08 -11.75 3.56
C ILE A 96 -1.69 -11.95 4.15
N THR A 97 -1.56 -12.91 5.06
CA THR A 97 -0.26 -13.33 5.59
C THR A 97 0.10 -14.69 5.01
N ASP A 98 1.35 -14.80 4.60
CA ASP A 98 1.96 -16.04 4.18
C ASP A 98 3.20 -16.27 5.07
N ASN A 99 2.98 -16.92 6.22
CA ASN A 99 4.06 -17.26 7.15
C ASN A 99 4.46 -18.73 6.95
N GLU A 100 5.60 -19.14 7.51
CA GLU A 100 6.15 -20.50 7.30
C GLU A 100 5.17 -21.63 7.70
N THR A 101 4.40 -21.42 8.76
CA THR A 101 3.51 -22.43 9.34
C THR A 101 2.03 -22.22 9.01
N THR A 102 1.61 -20.97 8.84
CA THR A 102 0.19 -20.62 8.73
C THR A 102 -0.04 -19.55 7.69
N ASN A 103 -1.11 -19.73 6.92
CA ASN A 103 -1.69 -18.68 6.10
C ASN A 103 -2.89 -18.10 6.83
N PHE A 104 -3.04 -16.79 6.80
CA PHE A 104 -4.19 -16.11 7.39
C PHE A 104 -4.65 -15.00 6.47
N ASN A 105 -5.91 -15.08 6.10
CA ASN A 105 -6.60 -14.11 5.27
C ASN A 105 -7.70 -13.48 6.09
N ALA A 106 -7.77 -12.15 6.10
CA ALA A 106 -8.82 -11.42 6.77
C ALA A 106 -9.32 -10.26 5.92
N LEU A 107 -10.64 -10.06 5.95
CA LEU A 107 -11.29 -8.79 5.65
C LEU A 107 -11.83 -8.26 6.97
N ALA A 108 -11.39 -7.07 7.37
CA ALA A 108 -11.83 -6.41 8.58
C ALA A 108 -12.37 -5.02 8.26
N LEU A 109 -13.48 -4.65 8.87
CA LEU A 109 -14.05 -3.31 8.86
C LEU A 109 -14.17 -2.85 10.30
N ASP A 110 -13.58 -1.70 10.60
CA ASP A 110 -13.46 -1.21 11.97
C ASP A 110 -14.34 0.02 12.21
N TYR A 111 -14.87 0.12 13.43
CA TYR A 111 -15.26 1.40 14.00
C TYR A 111 -14.05 2.31 14.18
N GLN A 112 -14.29 3.52 14.70
CA GLN A 112 -13.20 4.37 15.13
C GLN A 112 -12.51 3.73 16.33
N ASN A 113 -11.33 3.16 16.10
CA ASN A 113 -10.47 2.51 17.09
C ASN A 113 -11.05 1.23 17.73
N ALA A 114 -11.90 0.48 17.02
CA ALA A 114 -12.43 -0.80 17.51
C ALA A 114 -12.92 -1.67 16.36
N ASP A 115 -12.69 -2.98 16.40
CA ASP A 115 -13.11 -3.91 15.33
C ASP A 115 -14.64 -4.00 15.26
N ALA A 116 -15.24 -3.97 14.07
CA ALA A 116 -16.68 -4.09 13.91
C ALA A 116 -17.08 -5.44 13.28
N VAL A 117 -16.64 -5.67 12.05
CA VAL A 117 -17.00 -6.87 11.29
C VAL A 117 -15.74 -7.46 10.67
N GLY A 118 -15.58 -8.77 10.81
CA GLY A 118 -14.44 -9.51 10.27
C GLY A 118 -14.87 -10.79 9.58
N VAL A 119 -14.26 -11.10 8.46
CA VAL A 119 -14.30 -12.43 7.82
C VAL A 119 -12.88 -12.93 7.75
N LEU A 120 -12.64 -14.16 8.19
CA LEU A 120 -11.31 -14.75 8.23
C LEU A 120 -11.29 -16.15 7.62
N ALA A 121 -10.14 -16.51 7.07
CA ALA A 121 -9.79 -17.86 6.67
C ALA A 121 -8.34 -18.14 7.10
N GLN A 122 -8.09 -19.34 7.60
CA GLN A 122 -6.80 -19.81 8.03
C GLN A 122 -6.62 -21.25 7.58
N ASP A 123 -5.43 -21.56 7.11
CA ASP A 123 -4.95 -22.91 6.85
C ASP A 123 -3.55 -23.07 7.46
N ASN A 124 -3.31 -24.27 7.97
CA ASN A 124 -2.00 -24.67 8.46
C ASN A 124 -1.29 -25.45 7.35
N LYS A 125 -0.02 -25.16 7.13
CA LYS A 125 0.79 -25.83 6.10
C LYS A 125 1.35 -27.17 6.54
N GLU A 126 1.37 -27.42 7.85
CA GLU A 126 1.97 -28.63 8.44
C GLU A 126 0.95 -29.74 8.69
N ASP A 127 -0.35 -29.42 8.73
CA ASP A 127 -1.42 -30.38 8.98
C ASP A 127 -2.66 -30.06 8.13
N ASN A 128 -3.74 -30.84 8.31
CA ASN A 128 -5.01 -30.63 7.61
C ASN A 128 -5.97 -29.71 8.40
N TYR A 129 -5.45 -28.76 9.17
CA TYR A 129 -6.27 -27.82 9.91
C TYR A 129 -6.67 -26.63 9.03
N PHE A 130 -7.99 -26.44 8.92
CA PHE A 130 -8.60 -25.33 8.21
C PHE A 130 -9.63 -24.66 9.12
N LYS A 131 -9.67 -23.32 9.09
CA LYS A 131 -10.63 -22.53 9.83
C LYS A 131 -11.14 -21.41 8.94
N ALA A 132 -12.45 -21.19 8.96
CA ALA A 132 -13.08 -19.97 8.50
C ALA A 132 -13.81 -19.33 9.67
N GLY A 133 -14.05 -18.03 9.61
CA GLY A 133 -14.85 -17.39 10.64
C GLY A 133 -15.51 -16.09 10.22
N LEU A 134 -16.59 -15.77 10.95
CA LEU A 134 -17.33 -14.52 10.84
C LEU A 134 -17.44 -13.90 12.24
N ILE A 135 -16.96 -12.66 12.34
CA ILE A 135 -16.97 -11.87 13.56
C ILE A 135 -17.89 -10.66 13.34
N ILE A 136 -18.85 -10.46 14.22
CA ILE A 136 -19.67 -9.26 14.29
C ILE A 136 -19.67 -8.76 15.73
N ASN A 137 -19.29 -7.50 15.92
CA ASN A 137 -19.09 -6.88 17.21
C ASN A 137 -19.86 -5.55 17.29
N ASP A 138 -20.41 -5.26 18.48
CA ASP A 138 -20.70 -3.89 18.87
C ASP A 138 -19.47 -3.28 19.55
N LYS A 139 -19.29 -1.97 19.36
CA LYS A 139 -18.22 -1.21 20.02
C LYS A 139 -18.43 -1.18 21.53
N ASP A 140 -17.42 -1.56 22.30
CA ASP A 140 -17.40 -1.30 23.74
C ASP A 140 -17.17 0.21 23.99
N LEU A 141 -18.06 0.83 24.76
CA LEU A 141 -17.98 2.25 25.12
C LEU A 141 -17.11 2.50 26.36
N SER A 142 -16.62 1.45 27.03
CA SER A 142 -15.73 1.56 28.19
C SER A 142 -14.38 2.21 27.85
N GLY A 143 -14.01 2.25 26.56
CA GLY A 143 -12.78 2.87 26.07
C GLY A 143 -11.53 2.00 26.23
N LYS A 144 -11.68 0.74 26.64
CA LYS A 144 -10.54 -0.20 26.71
C LYS A 144 -10.19 -0.70 25.30
N PRO A 145 -8.93 -0.52 24.84
CA PRO A 145 -8.50 -1.02 23.53
C PRO A 145 -8.69 -2.53 23.41
N GLY A 146 -9.16 -3.01 22.25
CA GLY A 146 -9.36 -4.44 21.98
C GLY A 146 -10.57 -5.07 22.68
N HIS A 147 -11.34 -4.30 23.44
CA HIS A 147 -12.61 -4.77 23.98
C HIS A 147 -13.75 -4.41 23.03
N ASN A 148 -14.52 -5.42 22.67
CA ASN A 148 -15.72 -5.31 21.87
C ASN A 148 -16.76 -6.29 22.39
N ILE A 149 -18.04 -5.98 22.19
CA ILE A 149 -19.13 -6.87 22.57
C ILE A 149 -19.40 -7.77 21.37
N ASN A 150 -18.92 -9.02 21.47
CA ASN A 150 -19.14 -9.99 20.41
C ASN A 150 -20.65 -10.34 20.30
N ARG A 151 -21.19 -10.23 19.09
CA ARG A 151 -22.56 -10.61 18.75
C ARG A 151 -22.59 -11.94 18.01
N ILE A 152 -21.63 -12.15 17.13
CA ILE A 152 -21.45 -13.38 16.38
C ILE A 152 -19.96 -13.68 16.29
N ASN A 153 -19.61 -14.92 16.62
CA ASN A 153 -18.29 -15.52 16.42
C ASN A 153 -18.50 -16.95 15.96
N LEU A 154 -18.46 -17.15 14.66
CA LEU A 154 -18.59 -18.46 14.01
C LEU A 154 -17.21 -18.93 13.55
#